data_AF-A0A6N8GL80-F1
#
_entry.id   AF-A0A6N8GL80-F1
#
_cell.length_a   1.000
_cell.length_b   1.000
_cell.length_c   1.000
_cell.angle_alpha   90.00
_cell.angle_beta   90.00
_cell.angle_gamma   90.00
#
_symmetry.space_group_name_H-M   'P 1'
#
loop_
_entity.id
_entity.type
_entity.pdbx_description
1 polymer ?
#
loop_
_entity_poly.entity_id
_entity_poly.type
_entity_poly.pdbx_seq_one_letter_code
_entity_poly.pdbx_strand_id
1 'polypeptide(L)'
;MDVSDFKTLFGDSIRTWLDWDALDDENAQVEDLVLSSREDIGALYTVWHVDPEGNPGEWSHPQHRPLTIAQAAETSWPEDRQAKLDGIRDELADNDEPVVLTLPVYRADDNLVVLDSNHRIVGAYRAEAELRVLLVVLAGPASSLILPGLAQVENDRADRI
;
A
#
# COMPACT_ATOMS: atom_id res chain seq x y z
N MET A 1 15.40 -4.78 -12.50
CA MET A 1 14.62 -3.62 -12.96
C MET A 1 15.33 -2.38 -12.46
N ASP A 2 15.35 -1.28 -13.21
CA ASP A 2 15.82 0.02 -12.70
C ASP A 2 14.64 0.97 -12.41
N VAL A 3 14.92 2.17 -11.89
CA VAL A 3 13.90 3.16 -11.53
C VAL A 3 13.11 3.63 -12.76
N SER A 4 13.74 3.72 -13.92
CA SER A 4 13.09 4.10 -15.18
C SER A 4 12.09 3.03 -15.64
N ASP A 5 12.47 1.76 -15.56
CA ASP A 5 11.57 0.64 -15.82
C ASP A 5 10.38 0.64 -14.83
N PHE A 6 10.64 0.87 -13.54
CA PHE A 6 9.59 0.96 -12.52
C PHE A 6 8.59 2.08 -12.84
N LYS A 7 9.10 3.27 -13.15
CA LYS A 7 8.30 4.44 -13.54
C LYS A 7 7.49 4.15 -14.80
N THR A 8 8.06 3.43 -15.77
CA THR A 8 7.35 3.02 -16.99
C THR A 8 6.20 2.06 -16.70
N LEU A 9 6.37 1.13 -15.77
CA LEU A 9 5.35 0.14 -15.43
C LEU A 9 4.22 0.68 -14.54
N PHE A 10 4.56 1.54 -13.58
CA PHE A 10 3.64 1.93 -12.51
C PHE A 10 3.38 3.44 -12.42
N GLY A 11 4.21 4.28 -13.05
CA GLY A 11 4.18 5.74 -12.85
C GLY A 11 2.80 6.37 -13.11
N ASP A 12 2.11 5.91 -14.16
CA ASP A 12 0.77 6.42 -14.51
C ASP A 12 -0.35 5.91 -13.59
N SER A 13 -0.11 4.81 -12.85
CA SER A 13 -1.10 4.23 -11.94
C SER A 13 -0.94 4.71 -10.49
N ILE A 14 0.27 5.13 -10.10
CA ILE A 14 0.56 5.69 -8.78
C ILE A 14 -0.08 7.08 -8.68
N ARG A 15 -1.18 7.15 -7.91
CA ARG A 15 -1.93 8.40 -7.69
C ARG A 15 -1.53 9.14 -6.42
N THR A 16 -0.75 8.51 -5.55
CA THR A 16 -0.18 9.21 -4.39
C THR A 16 0.95 10.13 -4.85
N TRP A 17 1.22 11.18 -4.08
CA TRP A 17 2.39 12.01 -4.32
C TRP A 17 3.66 11.19 -4.18
N LEU A 18 4.53 11.24 -5.18
CA LEU A 18 5.87 10.68 -5.15
C LEU A 18 6.80 11.63 -5.94
N ASP A 19 7.86 12.12 -5.29
CA ASP A 19 8.87 12.95 -5.96
C ASP A 19 9.82 12.09 -6.79
N TRP A 20 9.48 11.94 -8.08
CA TRP A 20 10.26 11.15 -9.01
C TRP A 20 11.64 11.73 -9.31
N ASP A 21 11.78 13.06 -9.29
CA ASP A 21 13.05 13.72 -9.61
C ASP A 21 14.06 13.46 -8.48
N ALA A 22 13.61 13.52 -7.22
CA ALA A 22 14.44 13.17 -6.07
C ALA A 22 14.91 11.70 -6.09
N LEU A 23 14.10 10.79 -6.65
CA LEU A 23 14.44 9.36 -6.74
C LEU A 23 15.50 9.07 -7.80
N ASP A 24 15.49 9.83 -8.90
CA ASP A 24 16.50 9.73 -9.95
C ASP A 24 17.88 10.24 -9.47
N ASP A 25 17.91 11.22 -8.56
CA ASP A 25 19.14 11.82 -8.04
C ASP A 25 19.81 11.03 -6.89
N GLU A 26 19.06 10.25 -6.11
CA GLU A 26 19.54 9.62 -4.86
C GLU A 26 19.95 8.14 -4.97
N ASN A 27 20.23 7.62 -6.17
CA ASN A 27 20.56 6.20 -6.42
C ASN A 27 19.50 5.24 -5.85
N ALA A 28 18.21 5.55 -6.02
CA ALA A 28 17.14 4.63 -5.65
C ALA A 28 17.31 3.28 -6.37
N GLN A 29 16.94 2.20 -5.69
CA GLN A 29 17.06 0.84 -6.20
C GLN A 29 15.69 0.21 -6.34
N VAL A 30 15.58 -0.74 -7.26
CA VAL A 30 14.36 -1.53 -7.43
C VAL A 30 14.69 -2.99 -7.14
N GLU A 31 13.93 -3.59 -6.23
CA GLU A 31 14.04 -4.99 -5.85
C GLU A 31 12.68 -5.69 -5.95
N ASP A 32 12.72 -7.00 -6.15
CA ASP A 32 11.52 -7.83 -6.26
C ASP A 32 11.40 -8.71 -5.02
N LEU A 33 10.23 -8.68 -4.36
CA LEU A 33 9.92 -9.54 -3.21
C LEU A 33 8.62 -10.30 -3.46
N VAL A 34 8.59 -11.57 -3.06
CA VAL A 34 7.38 -12.39 -3.17
C VAL A 34 6.85 -12.68 -1.78
N LEU A 35 5.60 -12.28 -1.53
CA LEU A 35 4.87 -12.60 -0.30
C LEU A 35 3.70 -13.54 -0.60
N SER A 36 3.53 -14.56 0.24
CA SER A 36 2.38 -15.46 0.22
C SER A 36 1.77 -15.67 1.61
N SER A 37 2.45 -15.21 2.66
CA SER A 37 1.90 -15.22 4.01
C SER A 37 0.83 -14.15 4.14
N ARG A 38 -0.36 -14.53 4.63
CA ARG A 38 -1.42 -13.59 4.97
C ARG A 38 -0.98 -12.61 6.07
N GLU A 39 -0.12 -13.03 6.97
CA GLU A 39 0.42 -12.14 8.01
C GLU A 39 1.32 -11.05 7.39
N ASP A 40 2.29 -11.45 6.57
CA ASP A 40 3.23 -10.51 5.94
C ASP A 40 2.51 -9.55 4.99
N ILE A 41 1.54 -10.05 4.23
CA ILE A 41 0.70 -9.22 3.36
C ILE A 41 -0.15 -8.25 4.20
N GLY A 42 -0.75 -8.73 5.30
CA GLY A 42 -1.58 -7.91 6.18
C GLY A 42 -0.81 -6.78 6.87
N ALA A 43 0.51 -6.94 7.03
CA ALA A 43 1.40 -5.97 7.65
C ALA A 43 1.84 -4.83 6.71
N LEU A 44 1.67 -4.97 5.39
CA LEU A 44 1.99 -3.90 4.44
C LEU A 44 1.13 -2.67 4.71
N TYR A 45 1.74 -1.48 4.69
CA TYR A 45 1.02 -0.22 4.79
C TYR A 45 0.33 0.12 3.47
N THR A 46 -0.82 0.76 3.57
CA THR A 46 -1.56 1.37 2.47
C THR A 46 -1.30 2.87 2.45
N VAL A 47 -1.64 3.52 1.34
CA VAL A 47 -1.72 5.00 1.30
C VAL A 47 -3.01 5.54 1.93
N TRP A 48 -3.90 4.67 2.43
CA TRP A 48 -5.14 5.08 3.06
C TRP A 48 -4.91 5.46 4.51
N HIS A 49 -5.57 6.53 4.93
CA HIS A 49 -5.47 7.05 6.28
C HIS A 49 -6.85 7.12 6.92
N VAL A 50 -6.86 7.17 8.25
CA VAL A 50 -8.05 7.45 9.07
C VAL A 50 -7.78 8.56 10.06
N ASP A 51 -8.83 9.28 10.44
CA ASP A 51 -8.83 10.23 11.55
C ASP A 51 -8.88 9.49 12.92
N PRO A 52 -8.71 10.20 14.05
CA PRO A 52 -8.78 9.60 15.39
C PRO A 52 -10.13 8.93 15.71
N GLU A 53 -11.19 9.32 15.01
CA GLU A 53 -12.53 8.74 15.11
C GLU A 53 -12.72 7.51 14.21
N GLY A 54 -11.75 7.18 13.36
CA GLY A 54 -11.78 6.04 12.43
C GLY A 54 -12.44 6.33 11.08
N ASN A 55 -12.79 7.57 10.78
CA ASN A 55 -13.31 7.96 9.46
C ASN A 55 -12.16 8.11 8.45
N PRO A 56 -12.43 8.10 7.13
CA PRO A 56 -11.41 8.34 6.13
C PRO A 56 -10.68 9.66 6.34
N GLY A 57 -9.36 9.57 6.44
CA GLY A 57 -8.47 10.70 6.62
C GLY A 57 -7.59 10.96 5.39
N GLU A 58 -6.95 12.12 5.41
CA GLU A 58 -5.89 12.52 4.49
C GLU A 58 -4.50 12.40 5.13
N TRP A 59 -3.49 12.04 4.33
CA TRP A 59 -2.09 11.90 4.78
C TRP A 59 -1.50 13.21 5.33
N SER A 60 -2.02 14.35 4.89
CA SER A 60 -1.51 15.69 5.19
C SER A 60 -1.84 16.14 6.62
N HIS A 61 -2.81 15.49 7.27
CA HIS A 61 -3.24 15.89 8.59
C HIS A 61 -2.40 15.20 9.67
N PRO A 62 -1.89 15.94 10.67
CA PRO A 62 -0.90 15.44 11.63
C PRO A 62 -1.41 14.31 12.53
N GLN A 63 -2.71 14.21 12.75
CA GLN A 63 -3.34 13.21 13.62
C GLN A 63 -3.91 12.01 12.85
N HIS A 64 -3.90 12.05 11.52
CA HIS A 64 -4.39 10.92 10.74
C HIS A 64 -3.30 9.86 10.65
N ARG A 65 -3.71 8.60 10.73
CA ARG A 65 -2.80 7.46 10.74
C ARG A 65 -2.99 6.61 9.50
N PRO A 66 -1.91 6.09 8.90
CA PRO A 66 -1.99 5.16 7.80
C PRO A 66 -2.54 3.83 8.31
N LEU A 67 -3.15 3.07 7.42
CA LEU A 67 -3.61 1.73 7.74
C LEU A 67 -2.73 0.67 7.09
N THR A 68 -2.47 -0.42 7.80
CA THR A 68 -2.02 -1.65 7.15
C THR A 68 -3.16 -2.28 6.34
N ILE A 69 -2.85 -3.22 5.45
CA ILE A 69 -3.86 -3.95 4.67
C ILE A 69 -4.86 -4.65 5.58
N ALA A 70 -4.41 -5.27 6.68
CA ALA A 70 -5.30 -5.91 7.64
C ALA A 70 -6.27 -4.91 8.28
N GLN A 71 -5.76 -3.77 8.76
CA GLN A 71 -6.60 -2.73 9.36
C GLN A 71 -7.57 -2.11 8.35
N ALA A 72 -7.11 -1.89 7.10
CA ALA A 72 -7.93 -1.37 6.03
C ALA A 72 -9.07 -2.33 5.63
N ALA A 73 -8.85 -3.64 5.73
CA ALA A 73 -9.86 -4.67 5.46
C ALA A 73 -10.98 -4.67 6.52
N GLU A 74 -10.65 -4.37 7.78
CA GLU A 74 -11.57 -4.31 8.92
C GLU A 74 -12.29 -2.95 9.04
N THR A 75 -11.73 -1.90 8.44
CA THR A 75 -12.28 -0.54 8.49
C THR A 75 -13.63 -0.46 7.79
N SER A 76 -14.57 0.25 8.42
CA SER A 76 -15.87 0.59 7.82
C SER A 76 -15.72 1.81 6.91
N TRP A 77 -15.75 1.59 5.60
CA TRP A 77 -15.55 2.64 4.63
C TRP A 77 -16.88 3.29 4.20
N PRO A 78 -16.83 4.53 3.65
CA PRO A 78 -17.98 5.13 2.98
C PRO A 78 -18.50 4.22 1.85
N GLU A 79 -19.78 4.40 1.52
CA GLU A 79 -20.54 3.51 0.63
C GLU A 79 -19.84 3.22 -0.70
N ASP A 80 -19.21 4.22 -1.32
CA ASP A 80 -18.53 4.09 -2.60
C ASP A 80 -17.31 3.14 -2.55
N ARG A 81 -16.47 3.30 -1.53
CA ARG A 81 -15.30 2.43 -1.32
C ARG A 81 -15.73 1.07 -0.82
N GLN A 82 -16.72 1.01 0.07
CA GLN A 82 -17.26 -0.24 0.59
C GLN A 82 -17.85 -1.09 -0.53
N ALA A 83 -18.68 -0.51 -1.41
CA ALA A 83 -19.24 -1.19 -2.58
C ALA A 83 -18.16 -1.75 -3.51
N LYS A 84 -17.03 -1.05 -3.66
CA LYS A 84 -15.89 -1.54 -4.46
C LYS A 84 -15.19 -2.74 -3.83
N LEU A 85 -15.02 -2.74 -2.51
CA LEU A 85 -14.44 -3.86 -1.78
C LEU A 85 -15.37 -5.08 -1.80
N ASP A 86 -16.68 -4.86 -1.63
CA ASP A 86 -17.68 -5.92 -1.71
C ASP A 86 -17.77 -6.51 -3.12
N GLY A 87 -17.70 -5.67 -4.16
CA GLY A 87 -17.64 -6.14 -5.55
C GLY A 87 -16.44 -7.06 -5.82
N ILE A 88 -15.26 -6.73 -5.30
CA ILE A 88 -14.07 -7.59 -5.41
C ILE A 88 -14.27 -8.91 -4.66
N ARG A 89 -14.86 -8.88 -3.46
CA ARG A 89 -15.18 -10.11 -2.72
C ARG A 89 -16.13 -10.99 -3.51
N ASP A 90 -17.18 -10.41 -4.07
CA ASP A 90 -18.19 -11.15 -4.84
C ASP A 90 -17.58 -11.71 -6.14
N GLU A 91 -16.66 -11.01 -6.80
CA GLU A 91 -15.90 -11.50 -7.96
C GLU A 91 -15.01 -12.71 -7.62
N LEU A 92 -14.53 -12.80 -6.38
CA LEU A 92 -13.62 -13.86 -5.91
C LEU A 92 -14.33 -15.03 -5.23
N ALA A 93 -15.62 -14.89 -4.88
CA ALA A 93 -16.36 -15.85 -4.06
C ALA A 93 -16.41 -17.28 -4.67
N ASP A 94 -16.41 -17.38 -6.00
CA ASP A 94 -16.46 -18.65 -6.74
C ASP A 94 -15.11 -19.05 -7.36
N ASN A 95 -14.02 -18.36 -7.00
CA ASN A 95 -12.69 -18.62 -7.55
C ASN A 95 -11.80 -19.37 -6.56
N ASP A 96 -11.52 -20.64 -6.85
CA ASP A 96 -10.63 -21.49 -6.04
C ASP A 96 -9.14 -21.29 -6.37
N GLU A 97 -8.81 -20.49 -7.39
CA GLU A 97 -7.42 -20.23 -7.75
C GLU A 97 -6.81 -19.10 -6.90
N PRO A 98 -5.50 -19.19 -6.55
CA PRO A 98 -4.83 -18.12 -5.83
C PRO A 98 -4.85 -16.81 -6.61
N VAL A 99 -5.17 -15.71 -5.93
CA VAL A 99 -5.13 -14.38 -6.50
C VAL A 99 -3.67 -13.92 -6.58
N VAL A 100 -3.19 -13.75 -7.81
CA VAL A 100 -1.82 -13.28 -8.08
C VAL A 100 -1.84 -11.78 -8.36
N LEU A 101 -1.08 -11.00 -7.59
CA LEU A 101 -0.99 -9.55 -7.73
C LEU A 101 0.46 -9.10 -7.86
N THR A 102 0.69 -8.11 -8.73
CA THR A 102 1.93 -7.34 -8.76
C THR A 102 1.66 -5.94 -8.23
N LEU A 103 2.37 -5.52 -7.19
CA LEU A 103 2.13 -4.25 -6.51
C LEU A 103 3.38 -3.36 -6.56
N PRO A 104 3.26 -2.08 -6.96
CA PRO A 104 4.31 -1.10 -6.72
C PRO A 104 4.33 -0.73 -5.25
N VAL A 105 5.52 -0.82 -4.65
CA VAL A 105 5.74 -0.58 -3.23
C VAL A 105 6.87 0.41 -3.05
N TYR A 106 6.76 1.29 -2.07
CA TYR A 106 7.85 2.10 -1.59
C TYR A 106 8.42 1.52 -0.31
N ARG A 107 9.74 1.40 -0.22
CA ARG A 107 10.43 1.06 1.03
C ARG A 107 10.87 2.34 1.73
N ALA A 108 10.44 2.50 2.97
CA ALA A 108 10.91 3.54 3.87
C ALA A 108 11.39 2.88 5.16
N ASP A 109 12.71 2.83 5.33
CA ASP A 109 13.39 2.02 6.34
C ASP A 109 12.90 0.57 6.33
N ASP A 110 12.35 0.09 7.44
CA ASP A 110 11.82 -1.27 7.59
C ASP A 110 10.38 -1.43 7.07
N ASN A 111 9.74 -0.35 6.63
CA ASN A 111 8.33 -0.36 6.23
C ASN A 111 8.15 -0.46 4.72
N LEU A 112 7.08 -1.13 4.31
CA LEU A 112 6.66 -1.27 2.92
C LEU A 112 5.28 -0.65 2.74
N VAL A 113 5.18 0.33 1.84
CA VAL A 113 3.95 1.09 1.55
C VAL A 113 3.48 0.79 0.13
N VAL A 114 2.27 0.26 -0.01
CA VAL A 114 1.64 -0.06 -1.30
C VAL A 114 1.15 1.22 -1.98
N LEU A 115 1.78 1.58 -3.09
CA LEU A 115 1.56 2.86 -3.78
C LEU A 115 0.32 2.87 -4.67
N ASP A 116 -0.10 1.70 -5.15
CA ASP A 116 -1.26 1.54 -6.03
C ASP A 116 -1.93 0.17 -5.83
N SER A 117 -3.11 -0.03 -6.40
CA SER A 117 -3.90 -1.26 -6.32
C SER A 117 -4.39 -1.61 -4.91
N ASN A 118 -4.38 -0.63 -4.00
CA ASN A 118 -4.89 -0.75 -2.62
C ASN A 118 -6.29 -1.37 -2.55
N HIS A 119 -7.23 -0.99 -3.42
CA HIS A 119 -8.56 -1.61 -3.47
C HIS A 119 -8.51 -3.12 -3.78
N ARG A 120 -7.68 -3.54 -4.74
CA ARG A 120 -7.56 -4.94 -5.15
C ARG A 120 -6.95 -5.78 -4.04
N ILE A 121 -5.83 -5.35 -3.48
CA ILE A 121 -5.16 -6.13 -2.43
C ILE A 121 -5.98 -6.14 -1.14
N VAL A 122 -6.57 -5.02 -0.72
CA VAL A 122 -7.42 -4.97 0.49
C VAL A 122 -8.71 -5.77 0.27
N GLY A 123 -9.33 -5.69 -0.90
CA GLY A 123 -10.53 -6.46 -1.24
C GLY A 123 -10.26 -7.96 -1.25
N ALA A 124 -9.20 -8.40 -1.93
CA ALA A 124 -8.81 -9.81 -1.97
C ALA A 124 -8.38 -10.32 -0.57
N TYR A 125 -7.69 -9.50 0.21
CA TYR A 125 -7.36 -9.81 1.60
C TYR A 125 -8.61 -10.00 2.45
N ARG A 126 -9.57 -9.06 2.36
CA ARG A 126 -10.85 -9.10 3.07
C ARG A 126 -11.71 -10.29 2.65
N ALA A 127 -11.63 -10.72 1.39
CA ALA A 127 -12.32 -11.88 0.86
C ALA A 127 -11.71 -13.22 1.33
N GLU A 128 -10.64 -13.19 2.14
CA GLU A 128 -9.92 -14.39 2.60
C GLU A 128 -9.35 -15.26 1.46
N ALA A 129 -9.14 -14.68 0.28
CA ALA A 129 -8.55 -15.38 -0.84
C ALA A 129 -7.10 -15.82 -0.54
N GLU A 130 -6.65 -16.93 -1.14
CA GLU A 130 -5.23 -17.27 -1.16
C GLU A 130 -4.50 -16.22 -2.02
N LEU A 131 -3.51 -15.53 -1.44
CA LEU A 131 -2.78 -14.45 -2.11
C LEU A 131 -1.35 -14.86 -2.44
N ARG A 132 -0.90 -14.50 -3.65
CA ARG A 132 0.50 -14.55 -4.06
C ARG A 132 0.89 -13.20 -4.64
N VAL A 133 1.72 -12.46 -3.93
CA VAL A 133 1.97 -11.06 -4.23
C VAL A 133 3.43 -10.88 -4.61
N LEU A 134 3.67 -10.38 -5.82
CA LEU A 134 4.95 -9.83 -6.24
C LEU A 134 4.98 -8.34 -5.89
N LEU A 135 5.81 -7.96 -4.93
CA LEU A 135 6.12 -6.57 -4.67
C LEU A 135 7.27 -6.17 -5.58
N VAL A 136 7.06 -5.14 -6.39
CA VAL A 136 8.16 -4.42 -7.02
C VAL A 136 8.43 -3.22 -6.11
N VAL A 137 9.56 -3.25 -5.43
CA VAL A 137 9.88 -2.34 -4.33
C VAL A 137 10.86 -1.30 -4.82
N LEU A 138 10.43 -0.05 -4.80
CA LEU A 138 11.29 1.11 -4.95
C LEU A 138 11.88 1.46 -3.59
N ALA A 139 13.16 1.15 -3.42
CA ALA A 139 13.94 1.51 -2.25
C ALA A 139 14.60 2.87 -2.47
N GLY A 140 14.05 3.89 -1.82
CA GLY A 140 14.54 5.25 -1.85
C GLY A 140 14.75 5.82 -0.44
N PRO A 141 15.09 7.11 -0.33
CA PRO A 141 15.31 7.77 0.95
C PRO A 141 14.04 7.82 1.80
N ALA A 142 14.12 7.47 3.09
CA ALA A 142 13.04 7.66 4.05
C ALA A 142 12.82 9.15 4.34
N SER A 143 12.06 9.80 3.46
CA SER A 143 11.84 11.25 3.49
C SER A 143 10.40 11.59 3.14
N SER A 144 9.74 12.31 4.04
CA SER A 144 8.41 12.88 3.80
C SER A 144 8.39 13.96 2.70
N LEU A 145 9.57 14.39 2.20
CA LEU A 145 9.65 15.23 1.01
C LEU A 145 9.43 14.42 -0.28
N ILE A 146 9.78 13.13 -0.25
CA ILE A 146 9.66 12.22 -1.40
C ILE A 146 8.29 11.55 -1.42
N LEU A 147 7.87 10.99 -0.29
CA LEU A 147 6.53 10.42 -0.11
C LEU A 147 5.93 10.97 1.19
N PRO A 148 5.10 12.02 1.13
CA PRO A 148 4.62 12.72 2.33
C PRO A 148 3.90 11.85 3.36
N GLY A 149 3.24 10.77 2.92
CA GLY A 149 2.60 9.80 3.82
C GLY A 149 3.58 9.04 4.74
N LEU A 150 4.89 9.04 4.46
CA LEU A 150 5.88 8.36 5.29
C LEU A 150 5.99 8.91 6.70
N ALA A 151 5.81 10.22 6.86
CA ALA A 151 5.89 10.85 8.18
C ALA A 151 4.90 10.21 9.16
N GLN A 152 3.72 9.80 8.68
CA GLN A 152 2.73 9.15 9.53
C GLN A 152 2.99 7.67 9.75
N VAL A 153 3.60 6.98 8.78
CA VAL A 153 4.04 5.58 8.93
C VAL A 153 5.14 5.46 10.00
N GLU A 154 6.09 6.39 10.00
CA GLU A 154 7.16 6.46 11.01
C GLU A 154 6.60 6.73 12.41
N ASN A 155 5.67 7.69 12.52
CA ASN A 155 5.02 8.02 13.79
C ASN A 155 4.19 6.85 14.35
N ASP A 156 3.42 6.16 13.50
CA ASP A 156 2.59 5.03 13.92
C ASP A 156 3.44 3.87 14.49
N ARG A 157 4.62 3.60 13.90
CA ARG A 157 5.56 2.63 14.45
C ARG A 157 6.07 3.04 15.83
N ALA A 158 6.43 4.31 16.02
CA ALA A 158 6.94 4.80 17.29
C ALA A 158 5.91 4.64 18.43
N ASP A 159 4.61 4.77 18.12
CA ASP A 159 3.52 4.59 19.07
C ASP A 159 3.24 3.09 19.43
N ARG A 160 3.81 2.13 18.69
CA ARG A 160 3.63 0.67 18.89
C ARG A 160 4.73 -0.01 19.72
N ILE A 161 5.79 0.71 20.12
CA ILE A 161 6.96 0.22 20.90
C ILE A 161 6.80 0.62 22.37
#